data_AF-A0A0G1J445-F1
#
_entry.id   AF-A0A0G1J445-F1
#
_cell.length_a   1.000
_cell.length_b   1.000
_cell.length_c   1.000
_cell.angle_alpha   90.00
_cell.angle_beta   90.00
_cell.angle_gamma   90.00
#
_symmetry.space_group_name_H-M   'P 1'
#
loop_
_entity.id
_entity.type
_entity.pdbx_description
1 polymer ?
#
loop_
_entity_poly.entity_id
_entity_poly.type
_entity_poly.pdbx_seq_one_letter_code
_entity_poly.pdbx_strand_id
1 'polypeptide(L)'
;MLTKLFSLISLLIIVVIDGTNPVYAATTPDLGQAESFGILSGTYTNTVTGTTITGDLGYTTGPAMAPTLVGSIFSPPSSKYSTAGTDQGSAKTNLDGQACTHTFPAGAVDLATDTTHGTLGIYTPGVYCTAAASAASIGAGGITLSGGGTYIFRITGALTTVANSVVTLSGASACDVFWTPDAATTLGANSTFKGTDIDASGITIGSTVNWSGRALAFGGTVSTDADTITVPSCGTALSVSASVDQQVTCFGLSDGQATAMTTGGTAPYSYSWNSSPVKTTAIATGLASGNYTVTVTDSASNTSTASVTITQPTVLSVSVSGTDPTTHNGTNGQANTSVSGGTTPYTYLWNDSLSQTTATVTNLVSGSYSVTVTDNNSCSKNGTVTLSNPATTTSSTSSTSSTSSTSSTSSTSSSDAPSASCPPLKSGIVTPQIIDSRRVGSNSVYFSWGPDSGVNSFNIRYGLSDGNWLYNTDVAGFSTTIGSLPINQPIWVQVAVRNECQIGSYGSAALIGGSIVSGSPGFPNTGGIISSRSGVPRFPDTGFPPRNKNVYGYIIGSFFFLSSIALKIKFRSRK
;
A
#
# COMPACT_ATOMS: atom_id res chain seq x y z
N MET A 1 -26.00 -3.81 -6.02
CA MET A 1 -25.47 -5.19 -5.94
C MET A 1 -25.53 -5.96 -7.27
N LEU A 2 -26.40 -5.62 -8.22
CA LEU A 2 -26.48 -6.30 -9.53
C LEU A 2 -25.45 -5.83 -10.58
N THR A 3 -24.89 -4.62 -10.45
CA THR A 3 -23.86 -4.07 -11.36
C THR A 3 -22.43 -4.48 -11.02
N LYS A 4 -22.16 -4.91 -9.77
CA LYS A 4 -20.86 -5.49 -9.37
C LYS A 4 -20.73 -6.98 -9.67
N LEU A 5 -21.86 -7.65 -9.98
CA LEU A 5 -21.84 -9.04 -10.43
C LEU A 5 -21.29 -9.16 -11.87
N PHE A 6 -21.45 -8.13 -12.70
CA PHE A 6 -20.91 -8.10 -14.07
C PHE A 6 -19.38 -7.91 -14.14
N SER A 7 -18.77 -7.27 -13.14
CA SER A 7 -17.31 -7.05 -13.13
C SER A 7 -16.51 -8.22 -12.54
N LEU A 8 -17.12 -9.07 -11.70
CA LEU A 8 -16.50 -10.31 -11.22
C LEU A 8 -16.65 -11.48 -12.20
N ILE A 9 -17.50 -11.34 -13.22
CA ILE A 9 -17.66 -12.33 -14.29
C ILE A 9 -16.65 -12.10 -15.43
N SER A 10 -16.02 -10.92 -15.54
CA SER A 10 -14.93 -10.67 -16.51
C SER A 10 -13.60 -11.35 -16.15
N LEU A 11 -13.46 -11.87 -14.93
CA LEU A 11 -12.30 -12.67 -14.49
C LEU A 11 -12.69 -14.11 -14.13
N LEU A 12 -13.86 -14.56 -14.59
CA LEU A 12 -14.21 -15.96 -14.64
C LEU A 12 -14.07 -16.37 -16.10
N ILE A 13 -12.87 -16.84 -16.43
CA ILE A 13 -12.52 -17.70 -17.57
C ILE A 13 -13.59 -17.70 -18.67
N ILE A 14 -13.32 -17.02 -19.78
CA ILE A 14 -13.96 -17.34 -21.06
C ILE A 14 -13.49 -18.76 -21.41
N VAL A 15 -14.08 -19.76 -20.77
CA VAL A 15 -14.16 -21.12 -21.31
C VAL A 15 -15.22 -20.99 -22.37
N VAL A 16 -14.80 -20.75 -23.61
CA VAL A 16 -15.64 -21.11 -24.75
C VAL A 16 -15.86 -22.61 -24.60
N ILE A 17 -17.05 -22.98 -24.15
CA ILE A 17 -17.54 -24.34 -24.27
C ILE A 17 -17.85 -24.54 -25.75
N ASP A 18 -16.82 -24.84 -26.51
CA ASP A 18 -16.95 -25.77 -27.63
C ASP A 18 -16.21 -27.05 -27.20
N GLY A 19 -16.67 -28.21 -27.64
CA GLY A 19 -16.32 -29.53 -27.11
C GLY A 19 -14.87 -30.00 -27.31
N THR A 20 -13.90 -29.10 -27.36
CA THR A 20 -12.46 -29.38 -27.46
C THR A 20 -11.73 -28.65 -26.33
N ASN A 21 -10.91 -29.38 -25.58
CA ASN A 21 -9.99 -28.99 -24.50
C ASN A 21 -9.98 -27.50 -24.06
N PRO A 22 -10.08 -27.19 -22.74
CA PRO A 22 -9.98 -25.81 -22.26
C PRO A 22 -8.69 -25.16 -22.77
N VAL A 23 -8.83 -24.12 -23.59
CA VAL A 23 -7.69 -23.34 -24.09
C VAL A 23 -7.19 -22.49 -22.93
N TYR A 24 -6.14 -22.97 -22.26
CA TYR A 24 -5.41 -22.16 -21.30
C TYR A 24 -4.68 -21.06 -22.07
N ALA A 25 -4.97 -19.80 -21.77
CA ALA A 25 -4.19 -18.68 -22.30
C ALA A 25 -2.78 -18.78 -21.71
N ALA A 26 -1.76 -18.76 -22.56
CA ALA A 26 -0.37 -18.67 -22.13
C ALA A 26 -0.16 -17.41 -21.29
N THR A 27 0.57 -17.52 -20.19
CA THR A 27 0.85 -16.40 -19.30
C THR A 27 2.30 -15.95 -19.47
N THR A 28 2.54 -14.66 -19.68
CA THR A 28 3.91 -14.12 -19.73
C THR A 28 4.57 -14.26 -18.35
N PRO A 29 5.76 -14.89 -18.22
CA PRO A 29 6.49 -14.99 -16.96
C PRO A 29 7.09 -13.63 -16.56
N ASP A 30 7.32 -13.45 -15.26
CA ASP A 30 8.14 -12.35 -14.75
C ASP A 30 9.63 -12.71 -14.89
N LEU A 31 10.39 -11.89 -15.62
CA LEU A 31 11.83 -12.05 -15.81
C LEU A 31 12.66 -11.35 -14.73
N GLY A 32 12.04 -10.56 -13.85
CA GLY A 32 12.72 -9.83 -12.78
C GLY A 32 13.94 -9.05 -13.28
N GLN A 33 15.09 -9.23 -12.63
CA GLN A 33 16.35 -8.57 -13.01
C GLN A 33 16.89 -9.07 -14.37
N ALA A 34 16.55 -10.29 -14.78
CA ALA A 34 16.98 -10.85 -16.07
C ALA A 34 16.37 -10.09 -17.26
N GLU A 35 15.27 -9.35 -17.06
CA GLU A 35 14.61 -8.56 -18.11
C GLU A 35 15.54 -7.49 -18.72
N SER A 36 16.49 -6.97 -17.94
CA SER A 36 17.42 -5.93 -18.43
C SER A 36 18.58 -6.48 -19.27
N PHE A 37 18.83 -7.79 -19.25
CA PHE A 37 19.98 -8.41 -19.91
C PHE A 37 19.68 -8.77 -21.36
N GLY A 38 20.57 -8.37 -22.27
CA GLY A 38 20.61 -8.91 -23.63
C GLY A 38 21.29 -10.28 -23.68
N ILE A 39 22.34 -10.45 -22.87
CA ILE A 39 23.01 -11.74 -22.65
C ILE A 39 23.22 -11.92 -21.15
N LEU A 40 22.81 -13.05 -20.62
CA LEU A 40 23.15 -13.52 -19.28
C LEU A 40 23.75 -14.93 -19.41
N SER A 41 24.98 -15.12 -18.98
CA SER A 41 25.71 -16.37 -19.21
C SER A 41 26.62 -16.74 -18.04
N GLY A 42 27.06 -18.00 -17.99
CA GLY A 42 28.28 -18.35 -17.26
C GLY A 42 29.50 -17.89 -18.05
N THR A 43 29.68 -18.45 -19.24
CA THR A 43 30.77 -18.08 -20.16
C THR A 43 30.21 -17.33 -21.36
N TYR A 44 30.70 -16.13 -21.63
CA TYR A 44 30.41 -15.40 -22.86
C TYR A 44 31.63 -15.42 -23.77
N THR A 45 31.49 -15.94 -24.99
CA THR A 45 32.55 -15.97 -26.01
C THR A 45 32.19 -15.09 -27.19
N ASN A 46 33.19 -14.33 -27.64
CA ASN A 46 33.14 -13.56 -28.86
C ASN A 46 34.57 -13.46 -29.40
N THR A 47 34.74 -13.83 -30.67
CA THR A 47 36.05 -13.96 -31.32
C THR A 47 36.26 -13.00 -32.48
N VAL A 48 35.29 -12.12 -32.77
CA VAL A 48 35.35 -11.19 -33.90
C VAL A 48 34.89 -9.79 -33.51
N THR A 49 35.22 -8.79 -34.33
CA THR A 49 34.58 -7.46 -34.22
C THR A 49 33.19 -7.49 -34.85
N GLY A 50 32.37 -6.48 -34.53
CA GLY A 50 31.07 -6.26 -35.19
C GLY A 50 29.85 -6.69 -34.38
N THR A 51 30.03 -7.50 -33.33
CA THR A 51 28.90 -7.84 -32.45
C THR A 51 28.43 -6.60 -31.70
N THR A 52 27.12 -6.34 -31.74
CA THR A 52 26.46 -5.26 -31.02
C THR A 52 25.40 -5.83 -30.08
N ILE A 53 25.40 -5.35 -28.83
CA ILE A 53 24.44 -5.75 -27.80
C ILE A 53 23.78 -4.50 -27.24
N THR A 54 22.45 -4.46 -27.22
CA THR A 54 21.67 -3.47 -26.46
C THR A 54 21.04 -4.15 -25.26
N GLY A 55 21.14 -3.51 -24.09
CA GLY A 55 20.81 -4.10 -22.78
C GLY A 55 22.05 -4.51 -22.01
N ASP A 56 21.85 -5.03 -20.81
CA ASP A 56 22.95 -5.43 -19.93
C ASP A 56 23.61 -6.74 -20.39
N LEU A 57 24.90 -6.87 -20.08
CA LEU A 57 25.73 -8.03 -20.41
C LEU A 57 26.23 -8.70 -19.13
N GLY A 58 25.86 -9.95 -18.92
CA GLY A 58 26.21 -10.72 -17.72
C GLY A 58 27.06 -11.95 -18.04
N TYR A 59 28.22 -12.10 -17.39
CA TYR A 59 29.06 -13.30 -17.50
C TYR A 59 29.98 -13.50 -16.28
N THR A 60 30.40 -14.74 -16.02
CA THR A 60 31.53 -15.05 -15.13
C THR A 60 32.85 -15.08 -15.87
N THR A 61 32.86 -15.66 -17.07
CA THR A 61 34.02 -15.74 -17.96
C THR A 61 33.74 -14.92 -19.21
N GLY A 62 34.57 -13.90 -19.45
CA GLY A 62 34.35 -12.94 -20.52
C GLY A 62 34.90 -13.36 -21.89
N PRO A 63 34.61 -12.55 -22.93
CA PRO A 63 34.96 -12.86 -24.31
C PRO A 63 36.43 -12.52 -24.61
N ALA A 64 36.96 -13.08 -25.71
CA ALA A 64 38.28 -12.72 -26.22
C ALA A 64 38.27 -11.33 -26.89
N MET A 65 37.15 -10.96 -27.52
CA MET A 65 36.91 -9.65 -28.12
C MET A 65 35.66 -9.00 -27.52
N ALA A 66 35.75 -7.74 -27.12
CA ALA A 66 34.62 -7.03 -26.53
C ALA A 66 33.60 -6.63 -27.62
N PRO A 67 32.29 -6.83 -27.39
CA PRO A 67 31.24 -6.34 -28.29
C PRO A 67 31.06 -4.83 -28.14
N THR A 68 30.39 -4.20 -29.11
CA THR A 68 29.82 -2.87 -28.93
C THR A 68 28.59 -2.98 -28.03
N LEU A 69 28.68 -2.46 -26.82
CA LEU A 69 27.63 -2.58 -25.81
C LEU A 69 26.92 -1.24 -25.56
N VAL A 70 25.60 -1.26 -25.61
CA VAL A 70 24.71 -0.19 -25.14
C VAL A 70 23.98 -0.70 -23.90
N GLY A 71 24.64 -0.60 -22.75
CA GLY A 71 24.19 -1.15 -21.47
C GLY A 71 25.35 -1.27 -20.48
N SER A 72 25.16 -2.01 -19.38
CA SER A 72 26.19 -2.23 -18.37
C SER A 72 26.67 -3.69 -18.34
N ILE A 73 27.94 -3.90 -17.99
CA ILE A 73 28.51 -5.23 -17.77
C ILE A 73 28.38 -5.61 -16.29
N PHE A 74 27.93 -6.83 -16.02
CA PHE A 74 27.86 -7.40 -14.68
C PHE A 74 28.56 -8.76 -14.62
N SER A 75 29.47 -8.91 -13.67
CA SER A 75 30.15 -10.18 -13.37
C SER A 75 30.18 -10.39 -11.85
N PRO A 76 30.38 -11.62 -11.35
CA PRO A 76 30.59 -11.85 -9.92
C PRO A 76 31.70 -10.96 -9.34
N PRO A 77 31.52 -10.38 -8.13
CA PRO A 77 30.44 -10.64 -7.16
C PRO A 77 29.21 -9.71 -7.27
N SER A 78 28.76 -9.33 -8.47
CA SER A 78 27.54 -8.51 -8.65
C SER A 78 26.27 -9.19 -8.11
N SER A 79 25.56 -8.51 -7.20
CA SER A 79 24.25 -8.97 -6.70
C SER A 79 23.20 -8.98 -7.79
N LYS A 80 23.21 -8.01 -8.71
CA LYS A 80 22.31 -7.97 -9.87
C LYS A 80 22.49 -9.20 -10.76
N TYR A 81 23.75 -9.60 -11.01
CA TYR A 81 24.06 -10.80 -11.80
C TYR A 81 23.53 -12.07 -11.13
N SER A 82 23.76 -12.25 -9.83
CA SER A 82 23.26 -13.42 -9.10
C SER A 82 21.73 -13.47 -8.99
N THR A 83 21.08 -12.32 -8.78
CA THR A 83 19.62 -12.24 -8.74
C THR A 83 19.02 -12.53 -10.11
N ALA A 84 19.59 -11.99 -11.19
CA ALA A 84 19.14 -12.28 -12.55
C ALA A 84 19.24 -13.78 -12.90
N GLY A 85 20.25 -14.49 -12.41
CA GLY A 85 20.33 -15.95 -12.55
C GLY A 85 19.22 -16.71 -11.82
N THR A 86 18.82 -16.22 -10.63
CA THR A 86 17.71 -16.79 -9.86
C THR A 86 16.36 -16.52 -10.54
N ASP A 87 16.19 -15.29 -11.06
CA ASP A 87 14.98 -14.88 -11.78
C ASP A 87 14.84 -15.66 -13.10
N GLN A 88 15.95 -15.89 -13.83
CA GLN A 88 15.98 -16.76 -15.01
C GLN A 88 15.47 -18.18 -14.67
N GLY A 89 15.98 -18.80 -13.60
CA GLY A 89 15.55 -20.14 -13.18
C GLY A 89 14.06 -20.19 -12.78
N SER A 90 13.57 -19.13 -12.12
CA SER A 90 12.17 -18.99 -11.76
C SER A 90 11.28 -18.83 -12.99
N ALA A 91 11.69 -18.02 -13.97
CA ALA A 91 11.01 -17.85 -15.24
C ALA A 91 10.95 -19.15 -16.05
N LYS A 92 12.06 -19.91 -16.17
CA LYS A 92 12.06 -21.22 -16.84
C LYS A 92 11.10 -22.20 -16.14
N THR A 93 11.13 -22.27 -14.82
CA THR A 93 10.21 -23.13 -14.05
C THR A 93 8.74 -22.76 -14.28
N ASN A 94 8.43 -21.45 -14.38
CA ASN A 94 7.08 -20.98 -14.71
C ASN A 94 6.67 -21.43 -16.12
N LEU A 95 7.50 -21.13 -17.12
CA LEU A 95 7.24 -21.46 -18.53
C LEU A 95 7.06 -22.97 -18.73
N ASP A 96 7.95 -23.79 -18.15
CA ASP A 96 7.90 -25.24 -18.25
C ASP A 96 6.72 -25.85 -17.44
N GLY A 97 6.15 -25.08 -16.52
CA GLY A 97 4.94 -25.46 -15.77
C GLY A 97 3.63 -25.23 -16.53
N GLN A 98 3.63 -24.46 -17.63
CA GLN A 98 2.39 -24.11 -18.34
C GLN A 98 1.86 -25.26 -19.19
N ALA A 99 0.54 -25.46 -19.17
CA ALA A 99 -0.11 -26.50 -19.95
C ALA A 99 0.04 -26.25 -21.44
N CYS A 100 0.38 -27.29 -22.20
CA CYS A 100 0.52 -27.21 -23.65
C CYS A 100 -0.84 -26.94 -24.31
N THR A 101 -0.92 -25.92 -25.15
CA THR A 101 -2.05 -25.70 -26.06
C THR A 101 -1.93 -26.59 -27.29
N HIS A 102 -0.70 -26.87 -27.71
CA HIS A 102 -0.40 -27.82 -28.78
C HIS A 102 0.77 -28.72 -28.38
N THR A 103 0.71 -29.99 -28.78
CA THR A 103 1.83 -30.94 -28.60
C THR A 103 2.18 -31.54 -29.94
N PHE A 104 3.42 -31.34 -30.37
CA PHE A 104 3.92 -31.90 -31.62
C PHE A 104 4.04 -33.43 -31.51
N PRO A 105 3.92 -34.16 -32.64
CA PRO A 105 4.20 -35.59 -32.68
C PRO A 105 5.61 -35.94 -32.20
N ALA A 106 5.81 -37.21 -31.85
CA ALA A 106 7.13 -37.72 -31.47
C ALA A 106 8.13 -37.61 -32.64
N GLY A 107 9.34 -37.12 -32.34
CA GLY A 107 10.41 -36.92 -33.33
C GLY A 107 10.75 -35.45 -33.52
N ALA A 108 11.85 -35.19 -34.23
CA ALA A 108 12.27 -33.82 -34.51
C ALA A 108 11.20 -33.08 -35.32
N VAL A 109 10.89 -31.83 -34.92
CA VAL A 109 9.90 -30.98 -35.59
C VAL A 109 10.60 -29.81 -36.28
N ASP A 110 10.23 -29.54 -37.53
CA ASP A 110 10.55 -28.27 -38.19
C ASP A 110 9.32 -27.35 -38.12
N LEU A 111 9.44 -26.29 -37.34
CA LEU A 111 8.36 -25.34 -37.08
C LEU A 111 7.90 -24.61 -38.34
N ALA A 112 8.76 -24.48 -39.35
CA ALA A 112 8.42 -23.82 -40.62
C ALA A 112 7.55 -24.70 -41.52
N THR A 113 7.68 -26.02 -41.41
CA THR A 113 6.98 -27.00 -42.26
C THR A 113 5.91 -27.81 -41.53
N ASP A 114 5.77 -27.62 -40.21
CA ASP A 114 4.73 -28.27 -39.43
C ASP A 114 3.33 -27.83 -39.85
N THR A 115 2.44 -28.80 -40.01
CA THR A 115 1.02 -28.61 -40.40
C THR A 115 0.07 -29.01 -39.28
N THR A 116 0.59 -29.45 -38.13
CA THR A 116 -0.23 -30.03 -37.05
C THR A 116 -0.86 -28.99 -36.13
N HIS A 117 -0.30 -27.77 -36.08
CA HIS A 117 -0.73 -26.68 -35.21
C HIS A 117 -1.69 -25.67 -35.88
N GLY A 118 -2.06 -25.88 -37.15
CA GLY A 118 -2.96 -24.99 -37.89
C GLY A 118 -2.43 -24.60 -39.26
N THR A 119 -2.32 -23.28 -39.51
CA THR A 119 -1.83 -22.78 -40.80
C THR A 119 -0.31 -22.91 -40.86
N LEU A 120 0.19 -23.52 -41.94
CA LEU A 120 1.62 -23.75 -42.15
C LEU A 120 2.47 -22.51 -41.85
N GLY A 121 3.41 -22.63 -40.92
CA GLY A 121 4.35 -21.57 -40.55
C GLY A 121 3.72 -20.36 -39.87
N ILE A 122 2.44 -20.40 -39.47
CA ILE A 122 1.76 -19.32 -38.76
C ILE A 122 1.26 -19.82 -37.41
N TYR A 123 1.81 -19.23 -36.34
CA TYR A 123 1.49 -19.55 -34.97
C TYR A 123 0.64 -18.45 -34.36
N THR A 124 -0.35 -18.81 -33.55
CA THR A 124 -1.14 -17.89 -32.70
C THR A 124 -0.65 -17.94 -31.25
N PRO A 125 -1.03 -17.00 -30.37
CA PRO A 125 -0.63 -17.05 -28.95
C PRO A 125 -0.99 -18.40 -28.31
N GLY A 126 -0.08 -18.98 -27.55
CA GLY A 126 -0.22 -20.32 -26.99
C GLY A 126 1.09 -20.95 -26.52
N VAL A 127 0.98 -22.19 -26.00
CA VAL A 127 2.08 -23.02 -25.50
C VAL A 127 2.28 -24.23 -26.42
N TYR A 128 3.36 -24.24 -27.18
CA TYR A 128 3.72 -25.27 -28.15
C TYR A 128 4.80 -26.16 -27.55
N CYS A 129 4.49 -27.44 -27.36
CA CYS A 129 5.38 -28.39 -26.69
C CYS A 129 5.86 -29.47 -27.65
N THR A 130 7.17 -29.73 -27.69
CA THR A 130 7.68 -30.94 -28.35
C THR A 130 7.41 -32.18 -27.50
N ALA A 131 7.24 -33.33 -28.15
CA ALA A 131 7.24 -34.61 -27.45
C ALA A 131 8.59 -34.84 -26.74
N ALA A 132 8.64 -35.77 -25.78
CA ALA A 132 9.85 -36.04 -25.02
C ALA A 132 11.07 -36.35 -25.92
N ALA A 133 12.24 -35.79 -25.54
CA ALA A 133 13.52 -35.92 -26.25
C ALA A 133 13.46 -35.50 -27.73
N SER A 134 12.57 -34.58 -28.09
CA SER A 134 12.38 -34.12 -29.48
C SER A 134 12.93 -32.72 -29.67
N ALA A 135 13.87 -32.59 -30.60
CA ALA A 135 14.43 -31.32 -31.03
C ALA A 135 13.42 -30.52 -31.88
N ALA A 136 13.60 -29.21 -31.92
CA ALA A 136 12.88 -28.33 -32.82
C ALA A 136 13.86 -27.59 -33.75
N SER A 137 13.45 -27.36 -34.98
CA SER A 137 14.16 -26.51 -35.92
C SER A 137 13.25 -25.44 -36.53
N ILE A 138 13.85 -24.36 -37.00
CA ILE A 138 13.22 -23.40 -37.91
C ILE A 138 13.91 -23.56 -39.26
N GLY A 139 13.17 -24.13 -40.21
CA GLY A 139 13.63 -24.33 -41.58
C GLY A 139 13.67 -23.07 -42.43
N ALA A 140 14.17 -23.24 -43.66
CA ALA A 140 14.22 -22.18 -44.66
C ALA A 140 12.81 -21.68 -45.00
N GLY A 141 12.56 -20.39 -44.80
CA GLY A 141 11.23 -19.77 -44.90
C GLY A 141 10.72 -19.18 -43.59
N GLY A 142 11.22 -19.69 -42.45
CA GLY A 142 10.93 -19.10 -41.15
C GLY A 142 9.51 -19.39 -40.64
N ILE A 143 9.10 -18.64 -39.62
CA ILE A 143 7.76 -18.71 -39.04
C ILE A 143 7.19 -17.29 -38.82
N THR A 144 5.87 -17.18 -38.79
CA THR A 144 5.15 -15.96 -38.42
C THR A 144 4.37 -16.17 -37.12
N LEU A 145 4.57 -15.28 -36.16
CA LEU A 145 3.79 -15.21 -34.92
C LEU A 145 2.70 -14.14 -35.10
N SER A 146 1.44 -14.56 -35.19
CA SER A 146 0.31 -13.72 -35.56
C SER A 146 -0.69 -13.54 -34.42
N GLY A 147 -0.96 -12.29 -34.07
CA GLY A 147 -1.85 -11.88 -32.98
C GLY A 147 -1.10 -11.44 -31.73
N GLY A 148 -1.78 -10.64 -30.90
CA GLY A 148 -1.25 -10.18 -29.62
C GLY A 148 -1.45 -11.23 -28.52
N GLY A 149 -0.41 -11.48 -27.73
CA GLY A 149 -0.41 -12.45 -26.63
C GLY A 149 0.92 -13.19 -26.51
N THR A 150 0.97 -14.13 -25.56
CA THR A 150 2.17 -14.90 -25.21
C THR A 150 2.35 -16.14 -26.09
N TYR A 151 3.58 -16.35 -26.56
CA TYR A 151 4.03 -17.51 -27.31
C TYR A 151 5.11 -18.22 -26.51
N ILE A 152 4.90 -19.50 -26.21
CA ILE A 152 5.85 -20.31 -25.46
C ILE A 152 6.17 -21.55 -26.28
N PHE A 153 7.43 -21.73 -26.66
CA PHE A 153 7.94 -22.92 -27.33
C PHE A 153 8.76 -23.74 -26.34
N ARG A 154 8.14 -24.79 -25.79
CA ARG A 154 8.76 -25.73 -24.86
C ARG A 154 9.40 -26.86 -25.63
N ILE A 155 10.73 -26.92 -25.64
CA ILE A 155 11.48 -27.82 -26.51
C ILE A 155 12.30 -28.76 -25.62
N THR A 156 11.93 -30.03 -25.57
CA THR A 156 12.63 -31.02 -24.72
C THR A 156 13.98 -31.50 -25.28
N GLY A 157 14.41 -30.94 -26.42
CA GLY A 157 15.68 -31.19 -27.07
C GLY A 157 16.37 -29.88 -27.47
N ALA A 158 17.21 -29.93 -28.50
CA ALA A 158 17.89 -28.74 -29.02
C ALA A 158 16.94 -27.88 -29.86
N LEU A 159 17.18 -26.57 -29.85
CA LEU A 159 16.59 -25.63 -30.82
C LEU A 159 17.63 -25.28 -31.88
N THR A 160 17.29 -25.40 -33.15
CA THR A 160 18.19 -25.01 -34.25
C THR A 160 17.50 -24.12 -35.27
N THR A 161 18.22 -23.20 -35.89
CA THR A 161 17.72 -22.53 -37.11
C THR A 161 18.61 -22.83 -38.29
N VAL A 162 18.01 -23.05 -39.46
CA VAL A 162 18.76 -23.10 -40.72
C VAL A 162 19.23 -21.67 -41.05
N ALA A 163 20.34 -21.53 -41.77
CA ALA A 163 20.80 -20.21 -42.21
C ALA A 163 19.69 -19.45 -42.98
N ASN A 164 19.61 -18.13 -42.76
CA ASN A 164 18.58 -17.24 -43.31
C ASN A 164 17.15 -17.49 -42.80
N SER A 165 16.97 -18.18 -41.67
CA SER A 165 15.65 -18.34 -41.05
C SER A 165 15.14 -17.01 -40.49
N VAL A 166 13.83 -16.77 -40.57
CA VAL A 166 13.22 -15.53 -40.10
C VAL A 166 12.04 -15.82 -39.18
N VAL A 167 12.06 -15.24 -37.98
CA VAL A 167 10.88 -15.16 -37.11
C VAL A 167 10.21 -13.81 -37.33
N THR A 168 9.04 -13.82 -37.95
CA THR A 168 8.24 -12.63 -38.26
C THR A 168 7.18 -12.41 -37.19
N LEU A 169 7.01 -11.16 -36.73
CA LEU A 169 5.95 -10.78 -35.80
C LEU A 169 4.86 -10.02 -36.56
N SER A 170 3.60 -10.45 -36.44
CA SER A 170 2.43 -9.82 -37.03
C SER A 170 1.40 -9.55 -35.94
N GLY A 171 1.53 -8.39 -35.27
CA GLY A 171 0.74 -8.04 -34.08
C GLY A 171 1.23 -8.67 -32.76
N ALA A 172 2.25 -9.53 -32.82
CA ALA A 172 2.96 -10.05 -31.66
C ALA A 172 4.09 -9.11 -31.20
N SER A 173 4.46 -9.18 -29.93
CA SER A 173 5.62 -8.48 -29.36
C SER A 173 6.76 -9.47 -29.11
N ALA A 174 8.01 -9.07 -29.39
CA ALA A 174 9.18 -9.89 -29.06
C ALA A 174 9.34 -10.12 -27.54
N CYS A 175 8.68 -9.31 -26.71
CA CYS A 175 8.66 -9.48 -25.25
C CYS A 175 7.81 -10.65 -24.80
N ASP A 176 6.83 -11.05 -25.61
CA ASP A 176 5.87 -12.09 -25.29
C ASP A 176 6.22 -13.43 -25.96
N VAL A 177 7.42 -13.56 -26.53
CA VAL A 177 7.89 -14.77 -27.20
C VAL A 177 8.98 -15.43 -26.37
N PHE A 178 8.78 -16.68 -26.00
CA PHE A 178 9.69 -17.45 -25.15
C PHE A 178 10.07 -18.79 -25.77
N TRP A 179 11.35 -19.12 -25.70
CA TRP A 179 11.92 -20.40 -26.09
C TRP A 179 12.52 -21.04 -24.85
N THR A 180 12.14 -22.29 -24.55
CA THR A 180 12.69 -23.06 -23.42
C THR A 180 13.23 -24.40 -23.90
N PRO A 181 14.37 -24.42 -24.59
CA PRO A 181 15.03 -25.65 -24.96
C PRO A 181 15.73 -26.28 -23.74
N ASP A 182 15.69 -27.61 -23.66
CA ASP A 182 16.36 -28.38 -22.62
C ASP A 182 17.76 -28.84 -23.05
N ALA A 183 18.12 -28.66 -24.33
CA ALA A 183 19.47 -28.82 -24.86
C ALA A 183 19.87 -27.61 -25.71
N ALA A 184 21.16 -27.49 -26.02
CA ALA A 184 21.76 -26.29 -26.60
C ALA A 184 21.00 -25.69 -27.80
N THR A 185 20.82 -24.37 -27.81
CA THR A 185 20.35 -23.60 -28.96
C THR A 185 21.47 -23.29 -29.94
N THR A 186 21.22 -23.47 -31.24
CA THR A 186 22.11 -23.01 -32.32
C THR A 186 21.36 -22.22 -33.37
N LEU A 187 21.67 -20.93 -33.50
CA LEU A 187 21.08 -20.07 -34.54
C LEU A 187 21.98 -20.07 -35.79
N GLY A 188 21.43 -20.45 -36.94
CA GLY A 188 22.12 -20.40 -38.22
C GLY A 188 22.43 -18.97 -38.68
N ALA A 189 23.49 -18.82 -39.48
CA ALA A 189 23.94 -17.52 -39.97
C ALA A 189 22.86 -16.71 -40.72
N ASN A 190 22.95 -15.38 -40.68
CA ASN A 190 22.01 -14.44 -41.32
C ASN A 190 20.54 -14.60 -40.90
N SER A 191 20.28 -15.28 -39.77
CA SER A 191 18.92 -15.46 -39.28
C SER A 191 18.40 -14.16 -38.64
N THR A 192 17.09 -13.94 -38.73
CA THR A 192 16.38 -12.95 -37.90
C THR A 192 15.59 -13.69 -36.84
N PHE A 193 15.97 -13.55 -35.58
CA PHE A 193 15.37 -14.25 -34.45
C PHE A 193 14.64 -13.28 -33.50
N LYS A 194 13.62 -13.76 -32.80
CA LYS A 194 12.76 -12.95 -31.92
C LYS A 194 12.46 -13.71 -30.64
N GLY A 195 12.37 -13.00 -29.52
CA GLY A 195 11.98 -13.57 -28.24
C GLY A 195 13.12 -13.84 -27.28
N THR A 196 12.76 -14.23 -26.07
CA THR A 196 13.67 -14.60 -24.99
C THR A 196 13.94 -16.09 -25.06
N ASP A 197 15.20 -16.48 -25.22
CA ASP A 197 15.64 -17.87 -25.10
C ASP A 197 16.21 -18.12 -23.71
N ILE A 198 15.67 -19.12 -23.01
CA ILE A 198 16.09 -19.52 -21.67
C ILE A 198 16.63 -20.95 -21.72
N ASP A 199 17.94 -21.07 -21.87
CA ASP A 199 18.65 -22.33 -22.10
C ASP A 199 19.84 -22.49 -21.13
N ALA A 200 19.74 -23.43 -20.20
CA ALA A 200 20.83 -23.71 -19.26
C ALA A 200 22.02 -24.46 -19.90
N SER A 201 21.84 -25.06 -21.09
CA SER A 201 22.84 -25.85 -21.80
C SER A 201 23.79 -25.00 -22.65
N GLY A 202 23.32 -23.86 -23.17
CA GLY A 202 24.12 -22.85 -23.84
C GLY A 202 23.64 -22.49 -25.24
N ILE A 203 23.88 -21.24 -25.63
CA ILE A 203 23.33 -20.63 -26.83
C ILE A 203 24.48 -20.26 -27.78
N THR A 204 24.50 -20.87 -28.97
CA THR A 204 25.44 -20.54 -30.03
C THR A 204 24.73 -19.70 -31.09
N ILE A 205 25.08 -18.43 -31.18
CA ILE A 205 24.58 -17.51 -32.20
C ILE A 205 25.58 -17.60 -33.36
N GLY A 206 25.10 -17.99 -34.54
CA GLY A 206 25.91 -18.05 -35.77
C GLY A 206 26.37 -16.67 -36.22
N SER A 207 26.78 -16.51 -37.47
CA SER A 207 27.26 -15.20 -37.93
C SER A 207 26.15 -14.28 -38.43
N THR A 208 26.33 -12.97 -38.20
CA THR A 208 25.45 -11.90 -38.71
C THR A 208 23.96 -12.10 -38.40
N VAL A 209 23.65 -12.70 -37.25
CA VAL A 209 22.27 -12.88 -36.77
C VAL A 209 21.72 -11.56 -36.25
N ASN A 210 20.47 -11.26 -36.60
CA ASN A 210 19.72 -10.14 -36.02
C ASN A 210 18.68 -10.68 -35.04
N TRP A 211 18.95 -10.53 -33.75
CA TRP A 211 18.10 -11.00 -32.68
C TRP A 211 17.46 -9.83 -31.93
N SER A 212 16.13 -9.70 -32.01
CA SER A 212 15.39 -8.86 -31.07
C SER A 212 14.85 -9.73 -29.94
N GLY A 213 15.58 -9.78 -28.83
CA GLY A 213 15.31 -10.71 -27.75
C GLY A 213 16.41 -10.75 -26.70
N ARG A 214 16.51 -11.89 -26.01
CA ARG A 214 17.47 -12.11 -24.92
C ARG A 214 18.03 -13.52 -24.97
N ALA A 215 19.34 -13.65 -24.76
CA ALA A 215 20.02 -14.93 -24.60
C ALA A 215 20.30 -15.18 -23.11
N LEU A 216 19.44 -15.95 -22.44
CA LEU A 216 19.51 -16.20 -21.00
C LEU A 216 19.99 -17.64 -20.73
N ALA A 217 21.30 -17.80 -20.60
CA ALA A 217 21.97 -19.05 -20.32
C ALA A 217 22.85 -18.98 -19.06
N PHE A 218 22.27 -18.55 -17.93
CA PHE A 218 22.97 -18.51 -16.64
C PHE A 218 23.62 -19.87 -16.30
N GLY A 219 24.94 -19.86 -16.10
CA GLY A 219 25.74 -21.06 -15.87
C GLY A 219 26.19 -21.82 -17.13
N GLY A 220 25.56 -21.56 -18.28
CA GLY A 220 25.94 -22.09 -19.59
C GLY A 220 26.85 -21.15 -20.38
N THR A 221 27.11 -21.50 -21.65
CA THR A 221 27.92 -20.70 -22.57
C THR A 221 27.04 -19.96 -23.57
N VAL A 222 27.29 -18.66 -23.80
CA VAL A 222 26.73 -17.91 -24.93
C VAL A 222 27.88 -17.53 -25.88
N SER A 223 27.74 -17.84 -27.17
CA SER A 223 28.72 -17.52 -28.20
C SER A 223 28.11 -16.64 -29.29
N THR A 224 28.86 -15.63 -29.75
CA THR A 224 28.46 -14.69 -30.83
C THR A 224 29.57 -14.52 -31.88
N ASP A 225 29.17 -14.23 -33.12
CA ASP A 225 30.04 -14.01 -34.27
C ASP A 225 29.54 -12.86 -35.18
N ALA A 226 29.85 -11.60 -34.84
CA ALA A 226 29.41 -10.40 -35.57
C ALA A 226 27.88 -10.18 -35.63
N ASP A 227 27.20 -10.50 -34.52
CA ASP A 227 25.74 -10.46 -34.40
C ASP A 227 25.19 -9.13 -33.88
N THR A 228 23.91 -8.89 -34.07
CA THR A 228 23.18 -7.80 -33.41
C THR A 228 22.12 -8.38 -32.48
N ILE A 229 22.32 -8.22 -31.17
CA ILE A 229 21.33 -8.56 -30.13
C ILE A 229 20.75 -7.27 -29.58
N THR A 230 19.43 -7.10 -29.71
CA THR A 230 18.70 -5.95 -29.21
C THR A 230 17.65 -6.42 -28.22
N VAL A 231 17.84 -6.10 -26.94
CA VAL A 231 16.78 -6.25 -25.94
C VAL A 231 15.54 -5.50 -26.42
N PRO A 232 14.40 -6.18 -26.63
CA PRO A 232 13.18 -5.51 -27.04
C PRO A 232 12.74 -4.60 -25.91
N SER A 233 12.23 -3.41 -26.26
CA SER A 233 11.63 -2.47 -25.33
C SER A 233 10.32 -3.06 -24.79
N CYS A 234 10.47 -3.95 -23.83
CA CYS A 234 9.36 -4.46 -23.04
C CYS A 234 9.04 -3.33 -22.09
N GLY A 235 8.01 -2.55 -22.43
CA GLY A 235 7.48 -1.59 -21.49
C GLY A 235 7.10 -2.37 -20.25
N THR A 236 7.89 -2.28 -19.18
CA THR A 236 7.40 -2.62 -17.84
C THR A 236 6.10 -1.86 -17.68
N ALA A 237 5.03 -2.51 -17.21
CA ALA A 237 3.73 -1.86 -17.13
C ALA A 237 3.88 -0.52 -16.40
N LEU A 238 3.46 0.58 -17.05
CA LEU A 238 3.53 1.90 -16.45
C LEU A 238 2.75 1.86 -15.13
N SER A 239 3.47 2.04 -14.02
CA SER A 239 2.89 2.09 -12.68
C SER A 239 3.08 3.49 -12.12
N VAL A 240 2.01 4.03 -11.55
CA VAL A 240 1.97 5.37 -10.99
C VAL A 240 1.49 5.27 -9.56
N SER A 241 2.19 5.95 -8.66
CA SER A 241 1.69 6.27 -7.32
C SER A 241 1.60 7.79 -7.17
N ALA A 242 0.82 8.24 -6.19
CA ALA A 242 0.71 9.65 -5.87
C ALA A 242 0.68 9.85 -4.35
N SER A 243 1.31 10.91 -3.88
CA SER A 243 1.39 11.30 -2.47
C SER A 243 0.97 12.75 -2.27
N VAL A 244 0.46 13.05 -1.09
CA VAL A 244 0.19 14.43 -0.66
C VAL A 244 1.46 15.01 -0.06
N ASP A 245 1.89 16.16 -0.55
CA ASP A 245 3.05 16.89 -0.01
C ASP A 245 2.57 17.95 0.99
N GLN A 246 1.43 18.59 0.71
CA GLN A 246 0.83 19.62 1.56
C GLN A 246 -0.71 19.59 1.48
N GLN A 247 -1.36 19.64 2.64
CA GLN A 247 -2.80 19.88 2.75
C GLN A 247 -3.11 21.38 2.68
N VAL A 248 -4.35 21.75 2.33
CA VAL A 248 -4.76 23.18 2.27
C VAL A 248 -4.62 23.82 3.65
N THR A 249 -4.03 25.00 3.74
CA THR A 249 -3.70 25.64 5.04
C THR A 249 -4.92 26.25 5.72
N CYS A 250 -5.78 26.96 4.98
CA CYS A 250 -6.99 27.58 5.52
C CYS A 250 -8.24 27.15 4.75
N PHE A 251 -9.39 27.13 5.43
CA PHE A 251 -10.67 26.83 4.79
C PHE A 251 -10.90 27.71 3.55
N GLY A 252 -11.09 27.07 2.38
CA GLY A 252 -11.37 27.75 1.11
C GLY A 252 -10.15 28.23 0.32
N LEU A 253 -8.92 28.02 0.82
CA LEU A 253 -7.71 28.26 0.03
C LEU A 253 -7.43 27.13 -0.96
N SER A 254 -6.48 27.37 -1.85
CA SER A 254 -6.04 26.42 -2.88
C SER A 254 -4.52 26.39 -2.93
N ASP A 255 -3.89 26.05 -1.81
CA ASP A 255 -2.44 25.96 -1.64
C ASP A 255 -1.95 24.53 -1.38
N GLY A 256 -2.83 23.52 -1.50
CA GLY A 256 -2.44 22.12 -1.41
C GLY A 256 -1.47 21.69 -2.52
N GLN A 257 -0.69 20.64 -2.25
CA GLN A 257 0.31 20.09 -3.16
C GLN A 257 0.30 18.56 -3.13
N ALA A 258 0.46 17.96 -4.30
CA ALA A 258 0.66 16.52 -4.46
C ALA A 258 1.71 16.22 -5.53
N THR A 259 2.36 15.06 -5.39
CA THR A 259 3.38 14.58 -6.32
C THR A 259 3.02 13.19 -6.85
N ALA A 260 3.19 12.99 -8.15
CA ALA A 260 3.11 11.70 -8.82
C ALA A 260 4.50 11.08 -8.97
N MET A 261 4.63 9.79 -8.68
CA MET A 261 5.84 9.00 -8.89
C MET A 261 5.57 7.90 -9.90
N THR A 262 6.46 7.73 -10.87
CA THR A 262 6.30 6.79 -11.99
C THR A 262 7.40 5.74 -11.95
N THR A 263 7.02 4.47 -12.11
CA THR A 263 7.94 3.35 -12.31
C THR A 263 7.54 2.54 -13.53
N GLY A 264 8.52 2.09 -14.29
CA GLY A 264 8.31 1.40 -15.56
C GLY A 264 7.83 2.32 -16.68
N GLY A 265 7.31 1.75 -17.77
CA GLY A 265 6.94 2.48 -19.00
C GLY A 265 8.14 2.96 -19.81
N THR A 266 7.86 3.67 -20.91
CA THR A 266 8.88 4.25 -21.80
C THR A 266 8.92 5.77 -21.67
N ALA A 267 10.03 6.34 -21.20
CA ALA A 267 10.20 7.80 -21.13
C ALA A 267 10.22 8.44 -22.55
N PRO A 268 9.89 9.74 -22.70
CA PRO A 268 9.41 10.68 -21.68
C PRO A 268 7.96 10.43 -21.23
N TYR A 269 7.62 10.92 -20.02
CA TYR A 269 6.26 10.85 -19.46
C TYR A 269 5.54 12.20 -19.58
N SER A 270 4.23 12.14 -19.82
CA SER A 270 3.32 13.28 -19.75
C SER A 270 2.32 13.08 -18.60
N TYR A 271 1.98 14.17 -17.90
CA TYR A 271 1.08 14.14 -16.75
C TYR A 271 -0.18 14.94 -17.03
N SER A 272 -1.30 14.49 -16.48
CA SER A 272 -2.57 15.22 -16.52
C SER A 272 -3.32 15.00 -15.21
N TRP A 273 -3.38 16.03 -14.38
CA TRP A 273 -4.20 16.03 -13.17
C TRP A 273 -5.60 16.54 -13.50
N ASN A 274 -6.64 15.89 -12.97
CA ASN A 274 -8.05 16.30 -13.11
C ASN A 274 -8.42 17.60 -12.34
N SER A 275 -7.51 18.57 -12.30
CA SER A 275 -7.66 19.87 -11.67
C SER A 275 -8.12 20.94 -12.66
N SER A 276 -8.51 22.10 -12.15
CA SER A 276 -8.90 23.27 -12.95
C SER A 276 -8.09 24.49 -12.50
N PRO A 277 -7.14 25.00 -13.32
CA PRO A 277 -6.71 24.45 -14.61
C PRO A 277 -5.96 23.12 -14.46
N VAL A 278 -5.95 22.31 -15.53
CA VAL A 278 -5.24 21.03 -15.59
C VAL A 278 -3.75 21.26 -15.31
N LYS A 279 -3.19 20.52 -14.36
CA LYS A 279 -1.74 20.51 -14.10
C LYS A 279 -1.07 19.43 -14.94
N THR A 280 0.07 19.74 -15.54
CA THR A 280 0.76 18.89 -16.53
C THR A 280 2.15 18.42 -16.10
N THR A 281 2.51 18.65 -14.85
CA THR A 281 3.79 18.27 -14.24
C THR A 281 3.60 17.15 -13.21
N ALA A 282 4.70 16.46 -12.87
CA ALA A 282 4.71 15.44 -11.81
C ALA A 282 4.26 16.00 -10.46
N ILE A 283 4.62 17.25 -10.17
CA ILE A 283 4.19 17.99 -8.98
C ILE A 283 3.01 18.88 -9.36
N ALA A 284 1.87 18.70 -8.70
CA ALA A 284 0.69 19.55 -8.83
C ALA A 284 0.58 20.49 -7.62
N THR A 285 0.72 21.80 -7.86
CA THR A 285 0.61 22.85 -6.85
C THR A 285 -0.67 23.66 -7.01
N GLY A 286 -1.12 24.27 -5.92
CA GLY A 286 -2.26 25.17 -5.91
C GLY A 286 -3.58 24.43 -5.94
N LEU A 287 -3.67 23.30 -5.23
CA LEU A 287 -4.84 22.44 -5.19
C LEU A 287 -5.78 22.87 -4.05
N ALA A 288 -7.08 22.93 -4.32
CA ALA A 288 -8.12 23.10 -3.30
C ALA A 288 -8.39 21.76 -2.59
N SER A 289 -9.25 21.74 -1.57
CA SER A 289 -9.71 20.45 -1.05
C SER A 289 -10.50 19.67 -2.10
N GLY A 290 -10.22 18.38 -2.22
CA GLY A 290 -10.80 17.54 -3.26
C GLY A 290 -10.00 16.26 -3.51
N ASN A 291 -10.57 15.40 -4.35
CA ASN A 291 -9.90 14.20 -4.83
C ASN A 291 -9.28 14.47 -6.19
N TYR A 292 -7.98 14.25 -6.30
CA TYR A 292 -7.24 14.42 -7.53
C TYR A 292 -6.73 13.09 -8.04
N THR A 293 -6.97 12.84 -9.32
CA THR A 293 -6.44 11.72 -10.08
C THR A 293 -5.45 12.25 -11.10
N VAL A 294 -4.23 11.73 -11.06
CA VAL A 294 -3.23 11.95 -12.10
C VAL A 294 -3.31 10.83 -13.12
N THR A 295 -3.33 11.18 -14.40
CA THR A 295 -3.12 10.27 -15.51
C THR A 295 -1.71 10.53 -16.04
N VAL A 296 -0.89 9.49 -16.09
CA VAL A 296 0.44 9.53 -16.69
C VAL A 296 0.40 8.73 -17.97
N THR A 297 0.93 9.31 -19.05
CA THR A 297 1.10 8.63 -20.34
C THR A 297 2.57 8.60 -20.72
N ASP A 298 3.08 7.42 -21.05
CA ASP A 298 4.45 7.22 -21.51
C ASP A 298 4.59 7.47 -23.03
N SER A 299 5.81 7.45 -23.57
CA SER A 299 6.07 7.68 -24.99
C SER A 299 5.62 6.53 -25.90
N ALA A 300 5.37 5.35 -25.32
CA ALA A 300 4.79 4.19 -25.98
C ALA A 300 3.25 4.18 -25.92
N SER A 301 2.63 5.29 -25.48
CA SER A 301 1.17 5.46 -25.35
C SER A 301 0.49 4.58 -24.30
N ASN A 302 1.24 4.00 -23.36
CA ASN A 302 0.67 3.35 -22.19
C ASN A 302 0.22 4.39 -21.16
N THR A 303 -0.95 4.17 -20.57
CA THR A 303 -1.53 5.07 -19.56
C THR A 303 -1.71 4.38 -18.22
N SER A 304 -1.47 5.11 -17.12
CA SER A 304 -1.71 4.64 -15.76
C SER A 304 -2.14 5.79 -14.86
N THR A 305 -2.86 5.48 -13.79
CA THR A 305 -3.50 6.49 -12.95
C THR A 305 -3.26 6.26 -11.47
N ALA A 306 -3.09 7.33 -10.71
CA ALA A 306 -3.08 7.31 -9.25
C ALA A 306 -3.98 8.41 -8.69
N SER A 307 -4.45 8.26 -7.46
CA SER A 307 -5.34 9.24 -6.81
C SER A 307 -4.85 9.63 -5.43
N VAL A 308 -5.11 10.88 -5.05
CA VAL A 308 -4.84 11.47 -3.73
C VAL A 308 -6.03 12.33 -3.29
N THR A 309 -6.18 12.48 -1.98
CA THR A 309 -7.19 13.35 -1.37
C THR A 309 -6.50 14.51 -0.66
N ILE A 310 -6.76 15.73 -1.15
CA ILE A 310 -6.38 16.97 -0.48
C ILE A 310 -7.55 17.37 0.44
N THR A 311 -7.24 17.56 1.72
CA THR A 311 -8.16 18.00 2.76
C THR A 311 -7.90 19.46 3.14
N GLN A 312 -8.88 20.09 3.78
CA GLN A 312 -8.74 21.42 4.37
C GLN A 312 -9.30 21.42 5.81
N PRO A 313 -8.85 22.35 6.68
CA PRO A 313 -9.45 22.55 7.99
C PRO A 313 -10.92 22.96 7.90
N THR A 314 -11.67 22.74 8.98
CA THR A 314 -13.01 23.32 9.14
C THR A 314 -12.95 24.84 9.21
N VAL A 315 -14.02 25.53 8.82
CA VAL A 315 -14.08 27.01 8.83
C VAL A 315 -13.79 27.57 10.22
N LEU A 316 -12.88 28.55 10.32
CA LEU A 316 -12.62 29.27 11.57
C LEU A 316 -13.80 30.20 11.88
N SER A 317 -14.47 29.95 13.00
CA SER A 317 -15.62 30.70 13.48
C SER A 317 -15.32 31.29 14.86
N VAL A 318 -15.66 32.57 15.04
CA VAL A 318 -15.40 33.35 16.25
C VAL A 318 -16.70 33.99 16.70
N SER A 319 -17.07 33.74 17.95
CA SER A 319 -18.19 34.41 18.62
C SER A 319 -17.70 35.10 19.87
N VAL A 320 -18.24 36.27 20.17
CA VAL A 320 -17.84 37.08 21.32
C VAL A 320 -19.06 37.43 22.15
N SER A 321 -18.97 37.24 23.46
CA SER A 321 -19.97 37.63 24.45
C SER A 321 -19.36 38.63 25.43
N GLY A 322 -20.16 39.53 25.98
CA GLY A 322 -19.70 40.57 26.89
C GLY A 322 -20.51 40.66 28.18
N THR A 323 -19.89 41.23 29.20
CA THR A 323 -20.53 41.64 30.45
C THR A 323 -20.32 43.15 30.60
N ASP A 324 -21.42 43.89 30.65
CA ASP A 324 -21.41 45.35 30.77
C ASP A 324 -20.80 45.82 32.11
N PRO A 325 -20.15 47.01 32.14
CA PRO A 325 -19.73 47.63 33.39
C PRO A 325 -20.92 47.88 34.34
N THR A 326 -20.70 47.76 35.66
CA THR A 326 -21.77 47.90 36.65
C THR A 326 -22.11 49.34 37.00
N THR A 327 -21.23 50.29 36.67
CA THR A 327 -21.42 51.72 36.89
C THR A 327 -21.22 52.50 35.60
N HIS A 328 -21.82 53.67 35.51
CA HIS A 328 -21.60 54.57 34.37
C HIS A 328 -20.11 54.94 34.28
N ASN A 329 -19.48 54.66 33.13
CA ASN A 329 -18.02 54.75 32.92
C ASN A 329 -17.17 53.86 33.85
N GLY A 330 -17.76 52.79 34.39
CA GLY A 330 -17.02 51.77 35.12
C GLY A 330 -16.06 51.02 34.21
N THR A 331 -14.93 50.57 34.76
CA THR A 331 -13.91 49.79 34.05
C THR A 331 -14.05 48.30 34.31
N ASN A 332 -15.12 47.81 34.93
CA ASN A 332 -15.26 46.40 35.31
C ASN A 332 -15.99 45.53 34.27
N GLY A 333 -16.14 46.02 33.03
CA GLY A 333 -16.66 45.23 31.92
C GLY A 333 -15.71 44.12 31.49
N GLN A 334 -16.25 43.09 30.84
CA GLN A 334 -15.50 41.93 30.36
C GLN A 334 -15.99 41.49 28.98
N ALA A 335 -15.11 40.88 28.20
CA ALA A 335 -15.45 40.22 26.96
C ALA A 335 -14.81 38.83 26.89
N ASN A 336 -15.55 37.85 26.37
CA ASN A 336 -15.12 36.47 26.26
C ASN A 336 -15.33 35.94 24.83
N THR A 337 -14.31 35.28 24.29
CA THR A 337 -14.31 34.72 22.94
C THR A 337 -14.53 33.22 22.99
N SER A 338 -15.43 32.70 22.16
CA SER A 338 -15.57 31.27 21.87
C SER A 338 -15.23 31.02 20.40
N VAL A 339 -14.27 30.13 20.17
CA VAL A 339 -13.72 29.79 18.85
C VAL A 339 -14.08 28.34 18.49
N SER A 340 -14.40 28.09 17.23
CA SER A 340 -14.55 26.74 16.68
C SER A 340 -13.97 26.64 15.28
N GLY A 341 -13.52 25.45 14.89
CA GLY A 341 -12.87 25.18 13.61
C GLY A 341 -11.46 25.76 13.48
N GLY A 342 -10.94 25.93 12.25
CA GLY A 342 -9.52 26.26 12.02
C GLY A 342 -8.56 25.18 12.55
N THR A 343 -7.29 25.58 12.74
CA THR A 343 -6.21 24.70 13.21
C THR A 343 -5.63 25.19 14.54
N THR A 344 -5.74 24.40 15.60
CA THR A 344 -5.19 24.75 16.92
C THR A 344 -3.66 24.73 16.95
N PRO A 345 -2.98 25.51 17.82
CA PRO A 345 -3.54 26.48 18.78
C PRO A 345 -4.00 27.82 18.16
N TYR A 346 -4.74 28.62 18.92
CA TYR A 346 -5.18 29.97 18.51
C TYR A 346 -4.45 31.08 19.29
N THR A 347 -4.29 32.23 18.65
CA THR A 347 -3.82 33.48 19.23
C THR A 347 -4.91 34.55 19.13
N TYR A 348 -4.92 35.48 20.08
CA TYR A 348 -5.93 36.54 20.18
C TYR A 348 -5.25 37.90 20.18
N LEU A 349 -5.88 38.88 19.54
CA LEU A 349 -5.49 40.29 19.61
C LEU A 349 -6.75 41.15 19.70
N TRP A 350 -6.92 41.82 20.84
CA TRP A 350 -8.03 42.73 21.07
C TRP A 350 -7.67 44.17 20.68
N ASN A 351 -8.65 44.93 20.22
CA ASN A 351 -8.51 46.36 19.92
C ASN A 351 -8.69 47.26 21.17
N ASP A 352 -8.49 46.71 22.36
CA ASP A 352 -8.54 47.47 23.60
C ASP A 352 -7.25 48.27 23.82
N SER A 353 -7.25 49.17 24.81
CA SER A 353 -6.09 50.03 25.09
C SER A 353 -4.84 49.26 25.54
N LEU A 354 -5.01 48.04 26.04
CA LEU A 354 -3.91 47.18 26.49
C LEU A 354 -3.51 46.12 25.46
N SER A 355 -4.21 46.02 24.31
CA SER A 355 -3.98 45.02 23.27
C SER A 355 -3.86 43.59 23.85
N GLN A 356 -4.82 43.23 24.69
CA GLN A 356 -4.81 41.95 25.40
C GLN A 356 -4.81 40.76 24.42
N THR A 357 -4.23 39.63 24.83
CA THR A 357 -4.00 38.45 23.96
C THR A 357 -4.61 37.15 24.47
N THR A 358 -5.52 37.25 25.44
CA THR A 358 -6.24 36.11 26.03
C THR A 358 -7.64 35.97 25.42
N ALA A 359 -8.22 34.75 25.52
CA ALA A 359 -9.58 34.49 25.07
C ALA A 359 -10.64 35.32 25.82
N THR A 360 -10.39 35.55 27.11
CA THR A 360 -11.18 36.42 27.99
C THR A 360 -10.37 37.65 28.35
N VAL A 361 -10.98 38.83 28.24
CA VAL A 361 -10.37 40.11 28.59
C VAL A 361 -11.25 40.86 29.58
N THR A 362 -10.61 41.55 30.50
CA THR A 362 -11.28 42.28 31.59
C THR A 362 -10.81 43.73 31.58
N ASN A 363 -11.32 44.52 32.52
CA ASN A 363 -10.99 45.93 32.69
C ASN A 363 -11.51 46.84 31.56
N LEU A 364 -12.65 46.47 30.95
CA LEU A 364 -13.25 47.19 29.83
C LEU A 364 -14.28 48.22 30.29
N VAL A 365 -14.38 49.34 29.55
CA VAL A 365 -15.44 50.35 29.70
C VAL A 365 -16.57 50.09 28.70
N SER A 366 -17.66 50.87 28.74
CA SER A 366 -18.66 50.82 27.68
C SER A 366 -18.03 51.21 26.33
N GLY A 367 -18.26 50.42 25.27
CA GLY A 367 -17.62 50.62 23.97
C GLY A 367 -17.75 49.41 23.06
N SER A 368 -17.25 49.53 21.82
CA SER A 368 -17.19 48.43 20.87
C SER A 368 -15.81 47.80 20.85
N TYR A 369 -15.74 46.50 21.10
CA TYR A 369 -14.52 45.72 21.10
C TYR A 369 -14.53 44.69 19.99
N SER A 370 -13.39 44.50 19.34
CA SER A 370 -13.13 43.49 18.31
C SER A 370 -11.92 42.66 18.70
N VAL A 371 -12.02 41.35 18.51
CA VAL A 371 -10.91 40.42 18.65
C VAL A 371 -10.56 39.87 17.27
N THR A 372 -9.27 39.87 16.94
CA THR A 372 -8.71 39.11 15.82
C THR A 372 -8.21 37.79 16.38
N VAL A 373 -8.79 36.67 15.96
CA VAL A 373 -8.32 35.33 16.30
C VAL A 373 -7.54 34.78 15.12
N THR A 374 -6.31 34.36 15.35
CA THR A 374 -5.44 33.74 14.33
C THR A 374 -5.07 32.32 14.75
N ASP A 375 -5.28 31.37 13.85
CA ASP A 375 -4.99 29.96 14.07
C ASP A 375 -3.52 29.59 13.76
N ASN A 376 -3.14 28.33 13.97
CA ASN A 376 -1.75 27.88 13.77
C ASN A 376 -1.30 27.90 12.30
N ASN A 377 -2.24 27.91 11.36
CA ASN A 377 -1.95 28.03 9.93
C ASN A 377 -2.01 29.50 9.45
N SER A 378 -2.03 30.45 10.38
CA SER A 378 -2.13 31.90 10.12
C SER A 378 -3.46 32.32 9.48
N CYS A 379 -4.52 31.53 9.63
CA CYS A 379 -5.86 31.91 9.22
C CYS A 379 -6.48 32.81 10.28
N SER A 380 -7.00 33.98 9.88
CA SER A 380 -7.56 34.95 10.84
C SER A 380 -9.05 35.20 10.64
N LYS A 381 -9.77 35.42 11.75
CA LYS A 381 -11.18 35.82 11.77
C LYS A 381 -11.45 36.83 12.88
N ASN A 382 -12.30 37.81 12.59
CA ASN A 382 -12.70 38.83 13.56
C ASN A 382 -14.04 38.47 14.22
N GLY A 383 -14.14 38.75 15.52
CA GLY A 383 -15.39 38.79 16.28
C GLY A 383 -15.56 40.15 16.95
N THR A 384 -16.79 40.57 17.21
CA THR A 384 -17.09 41.88 17.82
C THR A 384 -18.12 41.78 18.93
N VAL A 385 -18.03 42.65 19.92
CA VAL A 385 -19.01 42.82 20.99
C VAL A 385 -19.11 44.29 21.38
N THR A 386 -20.31 44.74 21.77
CA THR A 386 -20.55 46.08 22.30
C THR A 386 -20.96 45.99 23.76
N LEU A 387 -20.25 46.72 24.62
CA LEU A 387 -20.59 46.88 26.03
C LEU A 387 -21.34 48.21 26.24
N SER A 388 -22.44 48.17 26.97
CA SER A 388 -23.29 49.33 27.26
C SER A 388 -23.10 49.82 28.68
N ASN A 389 -23.35 51.12 28.89
CA ASN A 389 -23.46 51.63 30.25
C ASN A 389 -24.77 51.15 30.90
N PRO A 390 -24.79 50.93 32.22
CA PRO A 390 -26.04 50.69 32.93
C PRO A 390 -26.93 51.92 32.79
N ALA A 391 -28.24 51.70 32.59
CA ALA A 391 -29.21 52.77 32.43
C ALA A 391 -29.15 53.71 33.63
N THR A 392 -28.98 55.01 33.39
CA THR A 392 -29.01 56.02 34.45
C THR A 392 -30.42 56.09 35.02
N THR A 393 -30.60 55.62 36.26
CA THR A 393 -31.81 55.90 37.03
C THR A 393 -31.87 57.40 37.33
N THR A 394 -32.64 58.14 36.55
CA THR A 394 -33.10 59.48 36.90
C THR A 394 -34.09 59.37 38.07
N SER A 395 -33.55 59.25 39.28
CA SER A 395 -34.34 59.37 40.51
C SER A 395 -34.70 60.84 40.75
N SER A 396 -35.95 61.19 40.47
CA SER A 396 -36.60 62.35 41.08
C SER A 396 -36.55 62.21 42.60
N THR A 397 -35.96 63.20 43.26
CA THR A 397 -35.84 63.31 44.71
C THR A 397 -37.21 63.38 45.39
N SER A 398 -37.54 62.38 46.19
CA SER A 398 -38.51 62.48 47.28
C SER A 398 -37.87 61.98 48.57
N SER A 399 -37.64 62.91 49.49
CA SER A 399 -37.11 62.71 50.84
C SER A 399 -38.15 62.15 51.80
N THR A 400 -37.83 61.10 52.58
CA THR A 400 -38.28 60.97 54.00
C THR A 400 -37.53 59.88 54.79
N SER A 401 -36.83 60.34 55.85
CA SER A 401 -36.65 59.80 57.22
C SER A 401 -36.39 58.31 57.55
N SER A 402 -35.37 58.14 58.42
CA SER A 402 -34.89 56.99 59.21
C SER A 402 -35.97 56.22 60.01
N THR A 403 -35.79 54.95 60.42
CA THR A 403 -35.06 54.54 61.66
C THR A 403 -34.81 53.01 61.71
N SER A 404 -33.72 52.66 62.39
CA SER A 404 -33.06 51.38 62.68
C SER A 404 -33.78 50.37 63.59
N SER A 405 -33.41 49.08 63.49
CA SER A 405 -33.14 48.23 64.67
C SER A 405 -32.22 47.02 64.36
N THR A 406 -31.29 46.82 65.28
CA THR A 406 -30.18 45.86 65.40
C THR A 406 -30.62 44.49 65.94
N SER A 407 -29.91 43.41 65.57
CA SER A 407 -29.58 42.31 66.49
C SER A 407 -28.38 41.50 66.01
N SER A 408 -27.36 41.45 66.86
CA SER A 408 -26.09 40.74 66.77
C SER A 408 -26.15 39.35 67.42
N THR A 409 -25.45 38.34 66.87
CA THR A 409 -24.53 37.47 67.64
C THR A 409 -23.60 36.62 66.75
N SER A 410 -22.32 36.62 67.15
CA SER A 410 -21.14 35.77 66.86
C SER A 410 -21.36 34.27 67.21
N SER A 411 -20.58 33.23 66.87
CA SER A 411 -19.21 33.03 66.34
C SER A 411 -18.93 31.53 66.06
N THR A 412 -17.99 31.25 65.13
CA THR A 412 -16.93 30.21 65.11
C THR A 412 -17.17 28.68 64.97
N SER A 413 -16.78 28.18 63.78
CA SER A 413 -15.88 27.03 63.44
C SER A 413 -16.05 25.62 64.03
N SER A 414 -16.18 24.59 63.17
CA SER A 414 -15.08 23.71 62.69
C SER A 414 -15.59 22.39 62.05
N SER A 415 -14.85 21.93 61.03
CA SER A 415 -14.67 20.56 60.49
C SER A 415 -15.84 19.57 60.36
N ASP A 416 -16.19 19.19 59.12
CA ASP A 416 -15.90 17.84 58.60
C ASP A 416 -16.32 17.67 57.12
N ALA A 417 -15.60 16.80 56.42
CA ALA A 417 -15.58 16.58 54.97
C ALA A 417 -16.89 16.06 54.36
N PRO A 418 -17.22 16.37 53.09
CA PRO A 418 -18.31 15.73 52.40
C PRO A 418 -17.90 14.33 51.90
N SER A 419 -18.68 13.33 52.27
CA SER A 419 -18.73 12.01 51.64
C SER A 419 -18.98 12.15 50.14
N ALA A 420 -18.03 11.68 49.32
CA ALA A 420 -18.19 11.61 47.88
C ALA A 420 -19.23 10.53 47.51
N SER A 421 -20.44 10.97 47.20
CA SER A 421 -21.42 10.19 46.45
C SER A 421 -20.90 9.96 45.02
N CYS A 422 -20.76 8.69 44.61
CA CYS A 422 -20.49 8.33 43.21
C CYS A 422 -21.63 8.81 42.30
N PRO A 423 -21.34 9.46 41.15
CA PRO A 423 -22.34 9.69 40.11
C PRO A 423 -22.70 8.35 39.41
N PRO A 424 -23.95 8.15 38.98
CA PRO A 424 -24.34 6.93 38.26
C PRO A 424 -23.69 6.89 36.87
N LEU A 425 -23.13 5.74 36.50
CA LEU A 425 -22.58 5.48 35.17
C LEU A 425 -23.67 5.52 34.10
N LYS A 426 -23.41 6.28 33.03
CA LYS A 426 -24.09 6.14 31.74
C LYS A 426 -23.83 4.70 31.26
N SER A 427 -24.89 3.94 31.00
CA SER A 427 -24.80 2.58 30.44
C SER A 427 -24.09 2.65 29.08
N GLY A 428 -22.86 2.16 29.03
CA GLY A 428 -22.04 2.08 27.83
C GLY A 428 -20.83 1.20 28.12
N ILE A 429 -20.65 0.15 27.35
CA ILE A 429 -19.49 -0.74 27.43
C ILE A 429 -18.26 0.08 27.03
N VAL A 430 -17.32 0.31 27.96
CA VAL A 430 -16.01 0.88 27.63
C VAL A 430 -15.08 -0.29 27.30
N THR A 431 -14.78 -0.49 26.02
CA THR A 431 -13.73 -1.42 25.59
C THR A 431 -12.42 -0.65 25.48
N PRO A 432 -11.42 -0.88 26.35
CA PRO A 432 -10.11 -0.26 26.14
C PRO A 432 -9.54 -0.74 24.81
N GLN A 433 -9.26 0.20 23.91
CA GLN A 433 -8.57 -0.08 22.65
C GLN A 433 -7.06 0.11 22.86
N ILE A 434 -6.26 -0.88 22.45
CA ILE A 434 -4.81 -0.72 22.35
C ILE A 434 -4.56 0.18 21.15
N ILE A 435 -3.91 1.33 21.38
CA ILE A 435 -3.65 2.33 20.34
C ILE A 435 -2.24 2.16 19.76
N ASP A 436 -1.29 1.68 20.57
CA ASP A 436 0.06 1.37 20.12
C ASP A 436 0.59 0.13 20.82
N SER A 437 1.33 -0.68 20.06
CA SER A 437 2.15 -1.76 20.58
C SER A 437 3.46 -1.82 19.82
N ARG A 438 4.59 -1.69 20.53
CA ARG A 438 5.93 -1.72 19.90
C ARG A 438 6.94 -2.47 20.75
N ARG A 439 7.95 -3.03 20.09
CA ARG A 439 9.08 -3.70 20.74
C ARG A 439 9.97 -2.66 21.41
N VAL A 440 10.35 -2.92 22.66
CA VAL A 440 11.33 -2.08 23.39
C VAL A 440 12.42 -3.01 23.92
N GLY A 441 13.53 -3.09 23.21
CA GLY A 441 14.65 -3.99 23.55
C GLY A 441 14.42 -5.47 23.20
N SER A 442 15.26 -6.35 23.76
CA SER A 442 15.35 -7.75 23.34
C SER A 442 14.10 -8.57 23.68
N ASN A 443 13.55 -8.39 24.89
CA ASN A 443 12.48 -9.23 25.47
C ASN A 443 11.34 -8.42 26.13
N SER A 444 11.08 -7.20 25.67
CA SER A 444 10.00 -6.37 26.23
C SER A 444 9.11 -5.76 25.16
N VAL A 445 7.84 -5.58 25.51
CA VAL A 445 6.82 -4.96 24.65
C VAL A 445 6.15 -3.82 25.41
N TYR A 446 6.04 -2.67 24.74
CA TYR A 446 5.34 -1.49 25.22
C TYR A 446 3.92 -1.46 24.68
N PHE A 447 2.97 -1.06 25.53
CA PHE A 447 1.57 -0.88 25.19
C PHE A 447 1.08 0.50 25.62
N SER A 448 0.22 1.13 24.82
CA SER A 448 -0.56 2.31 25.21
C SER A 448 -2.04 2.18 24.82
N TRP A 449 -2.91 2.87 25.55
CA TRP A 449 -4.35 2.83 25.36
C TRP A 449 -4.99 4.23 25.40
N GLY A 450 -6.20 4.33 24.86
CA GLY A 450 -6.91 5.60 24.68
C GLY A 450 -7.48 6.22 25.95
N PRO A 451 -7.61 7.56 25.98
CA PRO A 451 -8.23 8.28 27.09
C PRO A 451 -9.75 8.25 26.94
N ASP A 452 -10.39 7.14 27.31
CA ASP A 452 -11.84 7.16 27.54
C ASP A 452 -12.12 7.49 29.01
N SER A 453 -12.98 8.49 29.18
CA SER A 453 -13.26 9.24 30.40
C SER A 453 -13.54 8.38 31.64
N GLY A 454 -12.61 8.45 32.63
CA GLY A 454 -12.91 8.13 34.03
C GLY A 454 -12.22 6.90 34.64
N VAL A 455 -11.33 6.22 33.92
CA VAL A 455 -10.64 5.01 34.43
C VAL A 455 -9.16 5.29 34.68
N ASN A 456 -8.68 5.07 35.92
CA ASN A 456 -7.30 5.35 36.34
C ASN A 456 -6.44 4.09 36.58
N SER A 457 -7.01 2.88 36.50
CA SER A 457 -6.30 1.62 36.73
C SER A 457 -6.81 0.47 35.85
N PHE A 458 -5.87 -0.34 35.36
CA PHE A 458 -6.14 -1.46 34.44
C PHE A 458 -5.51 -2.75 34.99
N ASN A 459 -6.23 -3.87 34.88
CA ASN A 459 -5.68 -5.19 35.15
C ASN A 459 -5.21 -5.82 33.83
N ILE A 460 -3.95 -6.26 33.78
CA ILE A 460 -3.36 -6.88 32.58
C ILE A 460 -2.97 -8.32 32.90
N ARG A 461 -3.34 -9.23 32.01
CA ARG A 461 -2.91 -10.64 32.05
C ARG A 461 -2.33 -11.07 30.71
N TYR A 462 -1.28 -11.90 30.76
CA TYR A 462 -0.78 -12.57 29.55
C TYR A 462 -0.49 -14.04 29.79
N GLY A 463 -0.65 -14.84 28.74
CA GLY A 463 -0.53 -16.30 28.78
C GLY A 463 0.04 -16.88 27.49
N LEU A 464 0.46 -18.14 27.57
CA LEU A 464 0.93 -18.91 26.42
C LEU A 464 -0.26 -19.50 25.65
N SER A 465 0.01 -19.97 24.44
CA SER A 465 -0.97 -20.62 23.55
C SER A 465 -1.57 -21.93 24.12
N ASP A 466 -1.06 -22.42 25.25
CA ASP A 466 -1.53 -23.60 25.98
C ASP A 466 -2.69 -23.28 26.96
N GLY A 467 -3.07 -22.00 27.11
CA GLY A 467 -4.14 -21.57 28.00
C GLY A 467 -3.71 -21.25 29.43
N ASN A 468 -2.42 -21.35 29.76
CA ASN A 468 -1.89 -20.98 31.07
C ASN A 468 -1.53 -19.48 31.15
N TRP A 469 -2.05 -18.79 32.17
CA TRP A 469 -1.72 -17.40 32.46
C TRP A 469 -0.42 -17.32 33.25
N LEU A 470 0.55 -16.55 32.75
CA LEU A 470 1.88 -16.43 33.34
C LEU A 470 2.02 -15.23 34.29
N TYR A 471 1.20 -14.19 34.10
CA TYR A 471 1.32 -12.95 34.87
C TYR A 471 -0.02 -12.20 34.96
N ASN A 472 -0.24 -11.54 36.10
CA ASN A 472 -1.44 -10.76 36.39
C ASN A 472 -1.05 -9.60 37.31
N THR A 473 -1.14 -8.36 36.84
CA THR A 473 -0.88 -7.18 37.69
C THR A 473 -1.80 -6.03 37.36
N ASP A 474 -2.01 -5.16 38.35
CA ASP A 474 -2.69 -3.88 38.17
C ASP A 474 -1.65 -2.80 37.78
N VAL A 475 -1.98 -2.00 36.76
CA VAL A 475 -1.12 -0.91 36.30
C VAL A 475 -1.88 0.42 36.34
N ALA A 476 -1.24 1.43 36.91
CA ALA A 476 -1.73 2.81 36.92
C ALA A 476 -1.12 3.59 35.74
N GLY A 477 -1.92 4.44 35.08
CA GLY A 477 -1.49 5.27 33.94
C GLY A 477 -2.14 4.87 32.60
N PHE A 478 -1.61 5.39 31.48
CA PHE A 478 -2.13 5.14 30.11
C PHE A 478 -1.21 4.28 29.24
N SER A 479 -0.12 3.76 29.82
CA SER A 479 0.83 2.90 29.13
C SER A 479 1.64 2.04 30.10
N THR A 480 2.19 0.92 29.62
CA THR A 480 3.11 0.08 30.40
C THR A 480 4.08 -0.71 29.52
N THR A 481 5.19 -1.16 30.12
CA THR A 481 6.16 -2.05 29.50
C THR A 481 6.18 -3.37 30.25
N ILE A 482 5.99 -4.49 29.54
CA ILE A 482 6.09 -5.84 30.10
C ILE A 482 7.45 -6.42 29.71
N GLY A 483 8.24 -6.83 30.70
CA GLY A 483 9.51 -7.54 30.52
C GLY A 483 9.40 -9.05 30.74
N SER A 484 10.44 -9.80 30.35
CA SER A 484 10.60 -11.26 30.55
C SER A 484 9.64 -12.17 29.76
N LEU A 485 9.34 -11.82 28.50
CA LEU A 485 8.60 -12.72 27.62
C LEU A 485 9.46 -13.92 27.17
N PRO A 486 8.92 -15.16 27.16
CA PRO A 486 9.61 -16.31 26.59
C PRO A 486 9.80 -16.10 25.08
N ILE A 487 11.03 -16.27 24.61
CA ILE A 487 11.41 -16.01 23.22
C ILE A 487 10.76 -17.08 22.32
N ASN A 488 10.24 -16.64 21.16
CA ASN A 488 9.72 -17.46 20.04
C ASN A 488 8.34 -18.15 20.18
N GLN A 489 7.40 -17.64 20.99
CA GLN A 489 6.01 -18.14 20.99
C GLN A 489 4.99 -17.00 20.88
N PRO A 490 3.83 -17.23 20.23
CA PRO A 490 2.72 -16.28 20.24
C PRO A 490 2.14 -16.17 21.65
N ILE A 491 2.00 -14.93 22.13
CA ILE A 491 1.46 -14.62 23.47
C ILE A 491 0.04 -14.04 23.34
N TRP A 492 -0.78 -14.32 24.34
CA TRP A 492 -2.12 -13.76 24.47
C TRP A 492 -2.11 -12.67 25.53
N VAL A 493 -2.72 -11.51 25.24
CA VAL A 493 -2.82 -10.40 26.19
C VAL A 493 -4.28 -10.03 26.38
N GLN A 494 -4.70 -9.93 27.63
CA GLN A 494 -6.04 -9.47 28.03
C GLN A 494 -5.92 -8.25 28.93
N VAL A 495 -6.70 -7.21 28.63
CA VAL A 495 -6.78 -5.97 29.40
C VAL A 495 -8.20 -5.79 29.92
N ALA A 496 -8.34 -5.58 31.23
CA ALA A 496 -9.62 -5.35 31.88
C ALA A 496 -9.59 -4.04 32.69
N VAL A 497 -10.72 -3.32 32.67
CA VAL A 497 -10.94 -2.09 33.45
C VAL A 497 -11.32 -2.48 34.89
N ARG A 498 -10.77 -1.81 35.90
CA ARG A 498 -11.36 -1.82 37.25
C ARG A 498 -12.00 -0.47 37.56
N ASN A 499 -13.21 -0.52 38.12
CA ASN A 499 -13.75 0.54 38.95
C ASN A 499 -13.77 0.06 40.40
N GLU A 500 -13.41 0.91 41.36
CA GLU A 500 -13.35 0.58 42.79
C GLU A 500 -14.72 0.42 43.48
N CYS A 501 -15.79 0.18 42.73
CA CYS A 501 -17.10 -0.18 43.28
C CYS A 501 -17.86 -1.07 42.27
N GLN A 502 -18.10 -2.34 42.65
CA GLN A 502 -18.85 -3.41 41.95
C GLN A 502 -18.08 -4.26 40.92
N ILE A 503 -18.17 -5.59 41.08
CA ILE A 503 -17.67 -6.63 40.17
C ILE A 503 -18.78 -6.96 39.16
N GLY A 504 -18.58 -6.68 37.87
CA GLY A 504 -19.48 -7.20 36.82
C GLY A 504 -19.36 -6.54 35.44
N SER A 505 -18.75 -7.27 34.49
CA SER A 505 -18.89 -7.25 33.01
C SER A 505 -17.53 -7.16 32.30
N TYR A 506 -17.18 -8.20 31.53
CA TYR A 506 -15.90 -8.38 30.84
C TYR A 506 -16.03 -8.15 29.32
N GLY A 507 -15.12 -7.38 28.73
CA GLY A 507 -14.98 -7.17 27.27
C GLY A 507 -13.76 -7.92 26.68
N SER A 508 -13.83 -8.22 25.39
CA SER A 508 -13.11 -9.29 24.67
C SER A 508 -11.61 -9.08 24.33
N ALA A 509 -10.91 -10.20 24.12
CA ALA A 509 -9.49 -10.38 23.85
C ALA A 509 -8.99 -9.94 22.45
N ALA A 510 -7.70 -9.57 22.35
CA ALA A 510 -6.97 -9.39 21.09
C ALA A 510 -5.96 -10.54 20.88
N LEU A 511 -5.89 -11.07 19.66
CA LEU A 511 -5.02 -12.18 19.26
C LEU A 511 -3.93 -11.62 18.35
N ILE A 512 -2.66 -11.66 18.76
CA ILE A 512 -1.53 -11.24 17.94
C ILE A 512 -0.81 -12.50 17.44
N GLY A 513 -1.09 -12.88 16.19
CA GLY A 513 -0.35 -13.90 15.47
C GLY A 513 0.80 -13.27 14.69
N GLY A 514 2.01 -13.32 15.23
CA GLY A 514 3.24 -13.00 14.50
C GLY A 514 4.28 -14.08 14.78
N SER A 515 4.72 -14.79 13.74
CA SER A 515 5.90 -15.67 13.83
C SER A 515 7.14 -14.81 14.04
N ILE A 516 7.88 -15.08 15.12
CA ILE A 516 9.15 -14.42 15.42
C ILE A 516 10.22 -15.12 14.57
N VAL A 517 10.62 -14.52 13.45
CA VAL A 517 11.82 -14.94 12.69
C VAL A 517 12.89 -13.88 12.88
N SER A 518 14.07 -14.32 13.31
CA SER A 518 15.25 -13.50 13.58
C SER A 518 15.92 -12.99 12.30
N GLY A 519 16.22 -11.68 12.22
CA GLY A 519 17.16 -11.15 11.22
C GLY A 519 17.22 -9.61 11.10
N SER A 520 18.15 -8.99 11.85
CA SER A 520 18.91 -7.72 11.66
C SER A 520 18.26 -6.37 11.24
N PRO A 521 18.90 -5.22 11.58
CA PRO A 521 18.23 -3.99 11.97
C PRO A 521 18.14 -2.94 10.87
N GLY A 522 17.00 -2.23 10.84
CA GLY A 522 16.90 -0.91 10.20
C GLY A 522 15.77 -0.78 9.20
N PHE A 523 14.53 -0.64 9.66
CA PHE A 523 13.46 0.14 9.00
C PHE A 523 12.39 0.49 10.06
N PRO A 524 11.74 1.67 10.00
CA PRO A 524 10.67 2.04 10.91
C PRO A 524 9.36 1.34 10.48
N ASN A 525 8.88 0.39 11.29
CA ASN A 525 7.59 -0.26 11.05
C ASN A 525 6.45 0.68 11.46
N THR A 526 5.72 1.19 10.46
CA THR A 526 4.39 1.77 10.62
C THR A 526 3.38 0.68 10.98
N GLY A 527 2.56 0.97 11.99
CA GLY A 527 1.61 0.03 12.59
C GLY A 527 0.48 -0.37 11.65
N GLY A 528 0.21 -1.68 11.58
CA GLY A 528 -1.01 -2.24 11.03
C GLY A 528 -1.95 -2.69 12.15
N ILE A 529 -3.14 -2.10 12.22
CA ILE A 529 -4.22 -2.51 13.12
C ILE A 529 -4.73 -3.89 12.70
N ILE A 530 -4.65 -4.91 13.56
CA ILE A 530 -5.33 -6.20 13.36
C ILE A 530 -6.68 -6.13 14.09
N SER A 531 -7.76 -6.05 13.31
CA SER A 531 -9.14 -6.09 13.82
C SER A 531 -9.44 -7.41 14.56
N SER A 532 -10.14 -7.31 15.70
CA SER A 532 -10.62 -8.46 16.50
C SER A 532 -11.34 -9.52 15.66
N ARG A 533 -10.85 -10.76 15.69
CA ARG A 533 -11.51 -11.91 15.05
C ARG A 533 -12.64 -12.40 15.96
N SER A 534 -13.89 -12.29 15.52
CA SER A 534 -15.03 -12.98 16.13
C SER A 534 -14.95 -14.47 15.76
N GLY A 535 -14.50 -15.28 16.71
CA GLY A 535 -14.36 -16.73 16.54
C GLY A 535 -13.97 -17.36 17.88
N VAL A 536 -14.91 -17.38 18.82
CA VAL A 536 -14.74 -17.98 20.15
C VAL A 536 -14.77 -19.51 20.02
N PRO A 537 -13.75 -20.27 20.46
CA PRO A 537 -13.98 -21.62 20.94
C PRO A 537 -14.69 -21.49 22.30
N ARG A 538 -15.89 -22.07 22.44
CA ARG A 538 -16.52 -22.20 23.77
C ARG A 538 -15.63 -23.08 24.63
N PHE A 539 -15.04 -22.51 25.67
CA PHE A 539 -14.41 -23.25 26.77
C PHE A 539 -15.40 -23.36 27.94
N PRO A 540 -15.32 -24.43 28.74
CA PRO A 540 -16.33 -24.77 29.74
C PRO A 540 -16.40 -23.72 30.86
N ASP A 541 -17.62 -23.27 31.15
CA ASP A 541 -17.96 -22.50 32.34
C ASP A 541 -17.60 -23.31 33.59
N THR A 542 -16.60 -22.89 34.34
CA THR A 542 -16.53 -23.19 35.77
C THR A 542 -16.98 -21.97 36.55
N GLY A 543 -18.29 -21.88 36.76
CA GLY A 543 -18.91 -21.19 37.89
C GLY A 543 -19.55 -19.82 37.60
N PHE A 544 -20.86 -19.84 37.26
CA PHE A 544 -21.99 -19.03 37.77
C PHE A 544 -23.08 -18.83 36.69
N PRO A 545 -24.39 -18.83 37.03
CA PRO A 545 -25.48 -19.03 36.07
C PRO A 545 -25.90 -17.74 35.30
N PRO A 546 -26.55 -17.87 34.14
CA PRO A 546 -26.75 -16.78 33.18
C PRO A 546 -28.06 -15.99 33.41
N ARG A 547 -28.10 -14.71 33.02
CA ARG A 547 -29.36 -14.03 32.65
C ARG A 547 -29.23 -13.06 31.47
N ASN A 548 -30.10 -13.29 30.49
CA ASN A 548 -30.75 -12.38 29.53
C ASN A 548 -29.99 -11.78 28.32
N LYS A 549 -30.14 -12.48 27.19
CA LYS A 549 -30.66 -12.06 25.86
C LYS A 549 -30.33 -10.65 25.30
N ASN A 550 -29.58 -10.62 24.18
CA ASN A 550 -30.01 -10.21 22.82
C ASN A 550 -28.79 -9.86 21.96
N VAL A 551 -28.60 -10.49 20.79
CA VAL A 551 -27.57 -10.10 19.81
C VAL A 551 -28.23 -9.88 18.45
N TYR A 552 -28.15 -8.64 17.95
CA TYR A 552 -28.42 -8.26 16.56
C TYR A 552 -27.12 -8.46 15.75
N GLY A 553 -27.18 -9.22 14.65
CA GLY A 553 -26.02 -9.45 13.78
C GLY A 553 -25.97 -8.46 12.60
N TYR A 554 -24.86 -7.74 12.46
CA TYR A 554 -24.47 -7.03 11.24
C TYR A 554 -23.28 -7.75 10.59
N ILE A 555 -23.38 -8.04 9.29
CA ILE A 555 -22.32 -8.66 8.49
C ILE A 555 -21.55 -7.54 7.77
N ILE A 556 -20.26 -7.38 8.07
CA ILE A 556 -19.32 -6.59 7.28
C ILE A 556 -18.17 -7.53 6.89
N GLY A 557 -18.06 -7.80 5.59
CA GLY A 557 -17.05 -8.70 5.03
C GLY A 557 -15.74 -7.97 4.73
N SER A 558 -14.62 -8.60 5.10
CA SER A 558 -13.28 -8.23 4.67
C SER A 558 -12.55 -9.45 4.13
N PHE A 559 -11.95 -9.26 2.96
CA PHE A 559 -11.17 -10.23 2.18
C PHE A 559 -9.82 -10.50 2.84
N PHE A 560 -9.39 -11.76 2.85
CA PHE A 560 -8.01 -12.15 3.11
C PHE A 560 -7.44 -12.81 1.85
N PHE A 561 -6.30 -12.29 1.38
CA PHE A 561 -5.37 -13.04 0.52
C PHE A 561 -4.77 -14.17 1.35
N LEU A 562 -5.05 -15.42 0.97
CA LEU A 562 -4.34 -16.60 1.44
C LEU A 562 -3.75 -17.28 0.20
N SER A 563 -2.43 -17.39 0.19
CA SER A 563 -1.70 -18.25 -0.73
C SER A 563 -2.15 -19.71 -0.54
N SER A 564 -2.47 -20.34 -1.65
CA SER A 564 -2.51 -21.80 -1.86
C SER A 564 -3.26 -22.64 -0.81
N ILE A 565 -4.60 -22.69 -0.93
CA ILE A 565 -5.40 -23.82 -0.44
C ILE A 565 -5.80 -24.67 -1.64
N ALA A 566 -5.26 -25.89 -1.71
CA ALA A 566 -5.76 -26.92 -2.62
C ALA A 566 -7.16 -27.37 -2.16
N LEU A 567 -8.19 -26.97 -2.89
CA LEU A 567 -9.57 -27.35 -2.62
C LEU A 567 -9.84 -28.75 -3.22
N LYS A 568 -9.83 -29.80 -2.40
CA LYS A 568 -10.31 -31.14 -2.81
C LYS A 568 -11.84 -31.20 -2.68
N ILE A 569 -12.56 -30.94 -3.77
CA ILE A 569 -14.02 -31.14 -3.83
C ILE A 569 -14.30 -32.61 -4.20
N LYS A 570 -15.00 -33.33 -3.31
CA LYS A 570 -15.48 -34.70 -3.57
C LYS A 570 -16.97 -34.64 -3.93
N PHE A 571 -17.30 -34.82 -5.21
CA PHE A 571 -18.70 -34.92 -5.64
C PHE A 571 -19.29 -36.28 -5.22
N ARG A 572 -20.38 -36.25 -4.44
CA ARG A 572 -21.31 -37.38 -4.32
C ARG A 572 -22.52 -37.07 -5.18
N SER A 573 -22.65 -37.78 -6.29
CA SER A 573 -23.91 -37.87 -7.02
C SER A 573 -24.90 -38.72 -6.21
N ARG A 574 -26.12 -38.22 -6.01
CA ARG A 574 -27.29 -39.07 -5.78
C ARG A 574 -28.15 -38.97 -7.05
N LYS A 575 -28.49 -40.15 -7.57
CA LYS A 575 -29.43 -40.35 -8.69
C LYS A 575 -30.78 -39.71 -8.41
#